data_AF-A0A1C5Z7X2-F1
#
_entry.id   AF-A0A1C5Z7X2-F1
#
_cell.length_a   1.000
_cell.length_b   1.000
_cell.length_c   1.000
_cell.angle_alpha   90.00
_cell.angle_beta   90.00
_cell.angle_gamma   90.00
#
_symmetry.space_group_name_H-M   'P 1'
#
loop_
_entity.id
_entity.type
_entity.pdbx_description
1 polymer ?
#
loop_
_entity_poly.entity_id
_entity_poly.type
_entity_poly.pdbx_seq_one_letter_code
_entity_poly.pdbx_strand_id
1 'polypeptide(L)'
;MAVWTLKMNIIGKSDVFNFCKTEKLIGFGWGFPDDYLEKLEIKEIQEIKKYDDLRKGYSLYTNSRQLTTCINAFKKMRPEDFVWTLGDSENSYYLCQITGRYKYLKEEFSEKYGIANCMEVCGYNPVSENLVPPDVKRLLHSSGIIYKLSDGDQETATVSLYEMIKNLNP
;
A
#
# COMPACT_ATOMS: atom_id res chain seq x y z
N MET A 1 8.98 6.78 13.42
CA MET A 1 7.77 6.19 12.85
C MET A 1 7.29 7.12 11.76
N ALA A 2 7.09 6.63 10.55
CA ALA A 2 6.62 7.43 9.43
C ALA A 2 5.13 7.19 9.19
N VAL A 3 4.45 8.21 8.66
CA VAL A 3 3.07 8.10 8.20
C VAL A 3 3.04 8.24 6.68
N TRP A 4 2.31 7.35 6.03
CA TRP A 4 2.13 7.31 4.59
C TRP A 4 0.64 7.40 4.24
N THR A 5 0.33 7.87 3.04
CA THR A 5 -0.98 7.70 2.42
C THR A 5 -0.82 6.84 1.19
N LEU A 6 -1.68 5.83 1.01
CA LEU A 6 -1.69 4.97 -0.18
C LEU A 6 -3.10 4.89 -0.75
N LYS A 7 -3.24 5.13 -2.04
CA LYS A 7 -4.46 4.88 -2.80
C LYS A 7 -4.38 3.51 -3.46
N MET A 8 -5.23 2.60 -3.04
CA MET A 8 -5.37 1.28 -3.68
C MET A 8 -6.43 1.26 -4.79
N ASN A 9 -7.05 2.40 -5.12
CA ASN A 9 -8.07 2.47 -6.16
C ASN A 9 -7.43 2.25 -7.54
N ILE A 10 -7.42 1.00 -7.97
CA ILE A 10 -6.87 0.57 -9.25
C ILE A 10 -8.01 0.60 -10.28
N ILE A 11 -7.86 1.45 -11.29
CA ILE A 11 -8.90 1.75 -12.28
C ILE A 11 -9.47 0.47 -12.87
N GLY A 12 -10.80 0.34 -12.82
CA GLY A 12 -11.53 -0.78 -13.42
C GLY A 12 -11.51 -2.10 -12.63
N LYS A 13 -10.96 -2.11 -11.42
CA LYS A 13 -10.95 -3.29 -10.52
C LYS A 13 -11.77 -3.00 -9.27
N SER A 14 -13.03 -3.43 -9.26
CA SER A 14 -13.82 -3.49 -8.03
C SER A 14 -13.24 -4.56 -7.10
N ASP A 15 -13.39 -4.38 -5.79
CA ASP A 15 -13.02 -5.34 -4.73
C ASP A 15 -11.56 -5.43 -4.29
N VAL A 16 -10.63 -4.68 -4.90
CA VAL A 16 -9.23 -4.68 -4.43
C VAL A 16 -9.11 -4.28 -2.96
N PHE A 17 -9.88 -3.30 -2.51
CA PHE A 17 -9.91 -2.90 -1.10
C PHE A 17 -10.41 -4.03 -0.20
N ASN A 18 -11.51 -4.70 -0.56
CA ASN A 18 -12.09 -5.78 0.25
C ASN A 18 -11.16 -7.00 0.33
N PHE A 19 -10.49 -7.32 -0.78
CA PHE A 19 -9.43 -8.33 -0.80
C PHE A 19 -8.29 -7.96 0.16
N CYS A 20 -7.72 -6.77 -0.01
CA CYS A 20 -6.65 -6.24 0.84
C CYS A 20 -7.03 -6.21 2.33
N LYS A 21 -8.26 -5.78 2.64
CA LYS A 21 -8.78 -5.74 4.01
C LYS A 21 -8.88 -7.13 4.63
N THR A 22 -9.37 -8.10 3.87
CA THR A 22 -9.51 -9.50 4.32
C THR A 22 -8.16 -10.16 4.54
N GLU A 23 -7.23 -9.97 3.60
CA GLU A 23 -5.88 -10.55 3.64
C GLU A 23 -4.89 -9.74 4.52
N LYS A 24 -5.33 -8.60 5.06
CA LYS A 24 -4.51 -7.65 5.82
C LYS A 24 -3.27 -7.18 5.05
N LEU A 25 -3.47 -6.71 3.82
CA LEU A 25 -2.43 -6.25 2.91
C LEU A 25 -2.66 -4.82 2.46
N ILE A 26 -1.63 -3.99 2.38
CA ILE A 26 -1.65 -2.74 1.60
C ILE A 26 -0.72 -2.89 0.40
N GLY A 27 -1.11 -2.41 -0.78
CA GLY A 27 -0.30 -2.65 -1.96
C GLY A 27 -0.66 -1.87 -3.21
N PHE A 28 0.13 -2.11 -4.26
CA PHE A 28 -0.02 -1.51 -5.58
C PHE A 28 0.19 -2.56 -6.68
N GLY A 29 -0.14 -2.21 -7.92
CA GLY A 29 -0.10 -3.11 -9.08
C GLY A 29 1.29 -3.38 -9.66
N TRP A 30 1.35 -3.51 -10.99
CA TRP A 30 2.54 -3.85 -11.79
C TRP A 30 3.07 -5.28 -11.53
N GLY A 31 2.19 -6.29 -11.58
CA GLY A 31 2.60 -7.69 -11.54
C GLY A 31 3.17 -8.16 -12.89
N PHE A 32 4.23 -8.96 -12.83
CA PHE A 32 4.71 -9.73 -13.97
C PHE A 32 3.75 -10.87 -14.32
N PRO A 33 3.68 -11.24 -15.61
CA PRO A 33 3.11 -12.51 -16.02
C PRO A 33 3.87 -13.70 -15.42
N ASP A 34 3.17 -14.79 -15.12
CA ASP A 34 3.77 -15.99 -14.54
C ASP A 34 4.79 -16.60 -15.53
N ASP A 35 4.51 -16.59 -16.84
CA ASP A 35 5.41 -17.09 -17.88
C ASP A 35 6.75 -16.31 -17.96
N TYR A 36 6.74 -15.02 -17.60
CA TYR A 36 7.95 -14.21 -17.52
C TYR A 36 8.81 -14.62 -16.32
N LEU A 37 8.18 -14.87 -15.17
CA LEU A 37 8.88 -15.31 -13.96
C LEU A 37 9.43 -16.73 -14.13
N GLU A 38 8.70 -17.63 -14.78
CA GLU A 38 9.13 -18.99 -15.10
C GLU A 38 10.37 -19.01 -16.00
N LYS A 39 10.40 -18.19 -17.06
CA LYS A 39 11.57 -18.07 -17.96
C LYS A 39 12.83 -17.60 -17.23
N LEU A 40 12.67 -16.87 -16.11
CA LEU A 40 13.76 -16.39 -15.27
C LEU A 40 14.04 -17.33 -14.07
N GLU A 41 13.37 -18.48 -14.01
CA GLU A 41 13.46 -19.46 -12.92
C GLU A 41 13.15 -18.85 -11.53
N ILE A 42 12.32 -17.80 -11.50
CA ILE A 42 11.92 -17.10 -10.26
C ILE A 42 10.68 -17.77 -9.68
N LYS A 43 10.88 -18.54 -8.60
CA LYS A 43 9.77 -19.20 -7.88
C LYS A 43 8.96 -18.25 -7.00
N GLU A 44 9.63 -17.24 -6.43
CA GLU A 44 9.01 -16.27 -5.52
C GLU A 44 9.79 -14.96 -5.44
N ILE A 45 9.08 -13.89 -5.08
CA ILE A 45 9.63 -12.56 -4.81
C ILE A 45 9.25 -12.17 -3.37
N GLN A 46 10.22 -12.29 -2.47
CA GLN A 46 10.01 -12.03 -1.03
C GLN A 46 10.44 -10.63 -0.58
N GLU A 47 11.07 -9.85 -1.47
CA GLU A 47 11.55 -8.51 -1.14
C GLU A 47 11.28 -7.53 -2.28
N ILE A 48 10.90 -6.31 -1.93
CA ILE A 48 10.69 -5.22 -2.88
C ILE A 48 11.96 -4.89 -3.69
N LYS A 49 13.15 -5.14 -3.13
CA LYS A 49 14.42 -4.95 -3.84
C LYS A 49 14.55 -5.94 -5.00
N LYS A 50 14.20 -7.21 -4.79
CA LYS A 50 14.21 -8.23 -5.85
C LYS A 50 13.21 -7.88 -6.95
N TYR A 51 12.01 -7.42 -6.59
CA TYR A 51 11.04 -6.90 -7.56
C TYR A 51 11.61 -5.72 -8.38
N ASP A 52 12.26 -4.76 -7.70
CA ASP A 52 12.87 -3.60 -8.35
C ASP A 52 14.00 -3.98 -9.31
N ASP A 53 14.76 -5.02 -9.02
CA ASP A 53 15.80 -5.53 -9.92
C ASP A 53 15.20 -6.23 -11.14
N LEU A 54 14.17 -7.06 -10.95
CA LEU A 54 13.46 -7.74 -12.03
C LEU A 54 12.81 -6.75 -13.00
N ARG A 55 12.11 -5.73 -12.49
CA ARG A 55 11.37 -4.78 -13.35
C ARG A 55 12.28 -3.93 -14.25
N LYS A 56 13.58 -3.83 -13.94
CA LYS A 56 14.56 -3.14 -14.82
C LYS A 56 14.73 -3.89 -16.14
N GLY A 57 14.64 -5.22 -16.11
CA GLY A 57 14.70 -6.08 -17.30
C GLY A 57 13.37 -6.25 -18.04
N TYR A 58 12.27 -5.70 -17.53
CA TYR A 58 10.94 -5.81 -18.13
C TYR A 58 10.52 -4.49 -18.79
N SER A 59 10.55 -4.46 -20.12
CA SER A 59 10.42 -3.25 -20.94
C SER A 59 9.17 -2.41 -20.64
N LEU A 60 8.05 -3.06 -20.28
CA LEU A 60 6.81 -2.37 -19.93
C LEU A 60 6.95 -1.50 -18.67
N TYR A 61 7.85 -1.85 -17.76
CA TYR A 61 7.98 -1.23 -16.43
C TYR A 61 9.23 -0.38 -16.26
N THR A 62 10.19 -0.46 -17.20
CA THR A 62 11.49 0.19 -17.10
C THR A 62 11.38 1.70 -16.86
N ASN A 63 10.40 2.37 -17.49
CA ASN A 63 10.25 3.83 -17.48
C ASN A 63 9.08 4.35 -16.62
N SER A 64 8.42 3.50 -15.83
CA SER A 64 7.26 3.92 -15.04
C SER A 64 7.68 4.75 -13.81
N ARG A 65 7.43 6.07 -13.87
CA ARG A 65 7.68 7.01 -12.75
C ARG A 65 6.82 6.69 -11.54
N GLN A 66 5.54 6.39 -11.75
CA GLN A 66 4.62 6.04 -10.66
C GLN A 66 5.05 4.76 -9.95
N LEU A 67 5.45 3.73 -10.70
CA LEU A 67 6.01 2.50 -10.13
C LEU A 67 7.28 2.78 -9.31
N THR A 68 8.18 3.61 -9.85
CA THR A 68 9.40 4.01 -9.13
C THR A 68 9.07 4.70 -7.80
N THR A 69 8.06 5.57 -7.77
CA THR A 69 7.58 6.22 -6.53
C THR A 69 7.07 5.18 -5.53
N CYS A 70 6.24 4.22 -5.95
CA CYS A 70 5.73 3.17 -5.08
C CYS A 70 6.84 2.28 -4.51
N ILE A 71 7.77 1.82 -5.34
CA ILE A 71 8.93 1.03 -4.92
C ILE A 71 9.76 1.80 -3.89
N ASN A 72 10.05 3.07 -4.14
CA ASN A 72 10.85 3.90 -3.24
C ASN A 72 10.16 4.14 -1.90
N ALA A 73 8.82 4.24 -1.88
CA ALA A 73 8.07 4.32 -0.64
C ALA A 73 8.12 3.00 0.13
N PHE A 74 7.86 1.86 -0.53
CA PHE A 74 7.88 0.54 0.11
C PHE A 74 9.27 0.15 0.64
N LYS A 75 10.35 0.55 -0.04
CA LYS A 75 11.73 0.41 0.47
C LYS A 75 12.01 1.20 1.75
N LYS A 76 11.26 2.27 2.00
CA LYS A 76 11.44 3.16 3.16
C LYS A 76 10.51 2.82 4.32
N MET A 77 9.41 2.12 4.05
CA MET A 77 8.49 1.64 5.07
C MET A 77 9.17 0.63 5.99
N ARG A 78 8.87 0.75 7.28
CA ARG A 78 9.40 -0.10 8.34
C ARG A 78 8.25 -0.72 9.14
N PRO A 79 8.50 -1.82 9.89
CA PRO A 79 7.57 -2.23 10.93
C PRO A 79 7.15 -1.04 11.79
N GLU A 80 5.88 -1.03 12.21
CA GLU A 80 5.25 0.01 13.03
C GLU A 80 4.97 1.35 12.33
N ASP A 81 5.44 1.57 11.10
CA ASP A 81 4.98 2.71 10.30
C ASP A 81 3.48 2.61 10.00
N PHE A 82 2.85 3.76 9.76
CA PHE A 82 1.43 3.85 9.50
C PHE A 82 1.11 4.15 8.04
N VAL A 83 0.00 3.59 7.55
CA VAL A 83 -0.55 3.87 6.23
C VAL A 83 -2.02 4.22 6.36
N TRP A 84 -2.37 5.40 5.85
CA TRP A 84 -3.74 5.79 5.59
C TRP A 84 -4.17 5.37 4.18
N THR A 85 -5.38 4.85 4.03
CA THR A 85 -5.98 4.49 2.75
C THR A 85 -7.46 4.85 2.71
N LEU A 86 -7.99 5.00 1.50
CA LEU A 86 -9.42 5.05 1.25
C LEU A 86 -9.99 3.64 1.04
N GLY A 87 -11.23 3.44 1.48
CA GLY A 87 -12.07 2.30 1.11
C GLY A 87 -12.81 2.53 -0.20
N ASP A 88 -13.81 1.69 -0.48
CA ASP A 88 -14.57 1.71 -1.73
C ASP A 88 -15.45 2.96 -1.92
N SER A 89 -15.73 3.72 -0.84
CA SER A 89 -16.44 5.00 -0.91
C SER A 89 -15.50 6.17 -0.63
N GLU A 90 -15.75 7.31 -1.28
CA GLU A 90 -14.87 8.48 -1.32
C GLU A 90 -14.50 9.05 0.06
N ASN A 91 -15.21 8.69 1.13
CA ASN A 91 -14.97 9.18 2.50
C ASN A 91 -14.83 8.06 3.55
N SER A 92 -14.51 6.84 3.13
CA SER A 92 -14.17 5.77 4.06
C SER A 92 -12.67 5.72 4.32
N TYR A 93 -12.21 6.26 5.44
CA TYR A 93 -10.79 6.31 5.79
C TYR A 93 -10.41 5.15 6.70
N TYR A 94 -9.26 4.55 6.41
CA TYR A 94 -8.71 3.46 7.20
C TYR A 94 -7.26 3.73 7.57
N LEU A 95 -6.93 3.47 8.82
CA LEU A 95 -5.58 3.55 9.36
C LEU A 95 -5.03 2.13 9.61
N CYS A 96 -3.91 1.83 8.98
CA CYS A 96 -3.22 0.55 9.07
C CYS A 96 -1.83 0.75 9.66
N GLN A 97 -1.36 -0.22 10.44
CA GLN A 97 0.04 -0.30 10.90
C GLN A 97 0.76 -1.42 10.15
N ILE A 98 1.95 -1.12 9.63
CA ILE A 98 2.78 -2.06 8.87
C ILE A 98 3.43 -3.08 9.80
N THR A 99 3.43 -4.36 9.39
CA THR A 99 4.19 -5.43 10.08
C THR A 99 5.63 -5.55 9.58
N GLY A 100 5.89 -5.06 8.37
CA GLY A 100 7.19 -5.04 7.70
C GLY A 100 7.46 -6.22 6.77
N ARG A 101 6.47 -7.11 6.56
CA ARG A 101 6.60 -8.24 5.64
C ARG A 101 6.07 -7.87 4.27
N TYR A 102 6.97 -7.84 3.29
CA TYR A 102 6.62 -7.68 1.88
C TYR A 102 6.10 -9.00 1.31
N LYS A 103 5.09 -8.93 0.45
CA LYS A 103 4.51 -10.07 -0.26
C LYS A 103 4.26 -9.69 -1.70
N TYR A 104 4.79 -10.49 -2.62
CA TYR A 104 4.44 -10.41 -4.03
C TYR A 104 3.34 -11.44 -4.33
N LEU A 105 2.28 -11.00 -5.01
CA LEU A 105 1.14 -11.84 -5.39
C LEU A 105 1.32 -12.38 -6.82
N LYS A 106 0.76 -13.57 -7.06
CA LYS A 106 0.75 -14.22 -8.38
C LYS A 106 -0.06 -13.41 -9.41
N GLU A 107 0.17 -13.70 -10.69
CA GLU A 107 -0.50 -13.05 -11.81
C GLU A 107 -2.03 -12.98 -11.66
N GLU A 108 -2.67 -14.07 -11.19
CA GLU A 108 -4.12 -14.13 -11.00
C GLU A 108 -4.69 -12.99 -10.13
N PHE A 109 -3.94 -12.50 -9.14
CA PHE A 109 -4.36 -11.37 -8.30
C PHE A 109 -4.15 -10.03 -8.99
N SER A 110 -3.10 -9.91 -9.81
CA SER A 110 -2.88 -8.74 -10.65
C SER A 110 -3.98 -8.63 -11.71
N GLU A 111 -4.37 -9.74 -12.32
CA GLU A 111 -5.48 -9.78 -13.28
C GLU A 111 -6.82 -9.51 -12.62
N LYS A 112 -7.09 -10.11 -11.45
CA LYS A 112 -8.39 -9.98 -10.78
C LYS A 112 -8.57 -8.64 -10.08
N TYR A 113 -7.57 -8.19 -9.33
CA TYR A 113 -7.65 -7.04 -8.43
C TYR A 113 -6.72 -5.89 -8.82
N GLY A 114 -5.82 -6.08 -9.78
CA GLY A 114 -4.86 -5.05 -10.20
C GLY A 114 -3.71 -4.83 -9.23
N ILE A 115 -3.53 -5.74 -8.25
CA ILE A 115 -2.52 -5.65 -7.19
C ILE A 115 -1.50 -6.78 -7.29
N ALA A 116 -0.23 -6.47 -7.03
CA ALA A 116 0.84 -7.46 -7.06
C ALA A 116 1.87 -7.25 -5.94
N ASN A 117 2.15 -5.99 -5.60
CA ASN A 117 3.18 -5.63 -4.63
C ASN A 117 2.53 -5.20 -3.32
N CYS A 118 2.66 -6.03 -2.28
CA CYS A 118 1.97 -5.83 -1.01
C CYS A 118 2.93 -5.77 0.19
N MET A 119 2.44 -5.15 1.26
CA MET A 119 3.00 -5.19 2.60
C MET A 119 1.90 -5.66 3.55
N GLU A 120 2.23 -6.56 4.47
CA GLU A 120 1.31 -6.97 5.52
C GLU A 120 1.07 -5.83 6.53
N VAL A 121 -0.17 -5.74 7.02
CA VAL A 121 -0.60 -4.79 8.05
C VAL A 121 -1.29 -5.50 9.21
N CYS A 122 -1.32 -4.89 10.38
CA CYS A 122 -1.98 -5.46 11.56
C CYS A 122 -3.51 -5.59 11.37
N GLY A 123 -4.09 -4.65 10.62
CA GLY A 123 -5.52 -4.58 10.33
C GLY A 123 -5.92 -3.23 9.75
N TYR A 124 -7.21 -3.12 9.45
CA TYR A 124 -7.84 -1.94 8.87
C TYR A 124 -8.73 -1.28 9.91
N ASN A 125 -8.26 -0.18 10.50
CA ASN A 125 -9.01 0.54 11.52
C ASN A 125 -9.85 1.63 10.85
N PRO A 126 -11.18 1.54 10.83
CA PRO A 126 -12.03 2.58 10.27
C PRO A 126 -11.92 3.84 11.14
N VAL A 127 -11.80 5.00 10.51
CA VAL A 127 -11.72 6.29 11.18
C VAL A 127 -12.76 7.24 10.61
N SER A 128 -13.54 7.86 11.50
CA SER A 128 -14.47 8.92 11.13
C SER A 128 -13.71 10.12 10.54
N GLU A 129 -14.21 10.67 9.42
CA GLU A 129 -13.55 11.72 8.65
C GLU A 129 -13.13 12.96 9.47
N ASN A 130 -13.88 13.31 10.51
CA ASN A 130 -13.59 14.42 11.42
C ASN A 130 -12.33 14.21 12.26
N LEU A 131 -11.88 12.97 12.43
CA LEU A 131 -10.64 12.61 13.14
C LEU A 131 -9.45 12.44 12.19
N VAL A 132 -9.67 12.44 10.87
CA VAL A 132 -8.61 12.24 9.89
C VAL A 132 -7.81 13.55 9.73
N PRO A 133 -6.47 13.51 9.86
CA PRO A 133 -5.64 14.69 9.68
C PRO A 133 -5.88 15.38 8.32
N PRO A 134 -5.90 16.73 8.26
CA PRO A 134 -6.21 17.46 7.04
C PRO A 134 -5.31 17.11 5.84
N ASP A 135 -4.00 16.93 6.04
CA ASP A 135 -3.10 16.54 4.96
C ASP A 135 -3.31 15.12 4.50
N VAL A 136 -3.70 14.20 5.39
CA VAL A 136 -4.06 12.84 4.99
C VAL A 136 -5.23 12.89 4.00
N LYS A 137 -6.27 13.66 4.31
CA LYS A 137 -7.41 13.86 3.40
C LYS A 137 -6.96 14.46 2.08
N ARG A 138 -6.22 15.57 2.13
CA ARG A 138 -5.70 16.25 0.93
C ARG A 138 -4.87 15.32 0.04
N LEU A 139 -3.96 14.53 0.62
CA LEU A 139 -3.09 13.63 -0.12
C LEU A 139 -3.85 12.43 -0.68
N LEU A 140 -4.77 11.84 0.09
CA LEU A 140 -5.64 10.76 -0.38
C LEU A 140 -6.64 11.19 -1.46
N HIS A 141 -6.85 12.48 -1.67
CA HIS A 141 -7.65 13.03 -2.77
C HIS A 141 -6.80 13.65 -3.91
N SER A 142 -5.48 13.72 -3.75
CA SER A 142 -4.55 14.23 -4.79
C SER A 142 -4.26 13.23 -5.91
N SER A 143 -3.61 13.60 -7.01
CA SER A 143 -3.46 12.68 -8.16
C SER A 143 -2.48 11.51 -7.95
N GLY A 144 -1.60 11.57 -6.95
CA GLY A 144 -0.59 10.53 -6.73
C GLY A 144 -1.12 9.30 -6.00
N ILE A 145 -0.39 8.20 -6.16
CA ILE A 145 -0.72 6.90 -5.57
C ILE A 145 -0.29 6.84 -4.11
N ILE A 146 0.92 7.33 -3.81
CA ILE A 146 1.50 7.24 -2.48
C ILE A 146 2.27 8.50 -2.13
N TYR A 147 2.11 8.94 -0.87
CA TYR A 147 2.82 10.07 -0.31
C TYR A 147 3.32 9.74 1.09
N LYS A 148 4.46 10.30 1.45
CA LYS A 148 4.88 10.38 2.86
C LYS A 148 4.28 11.66 3.44
N LEU A 149 3.71 11.58 4.63
CA LEU A 149 3.38 12.76 5.39
C LEU A 149 4.68 13.49 5.80
N SER A 150 4.65 14.81 5.80
CA SER A 150 5.82 15.65 6.10
C SER A 150 5.58 16.62 7.25
N ASP A 151 4.39 16.57 7.84
CA ASP A 151 3.97 17.40 8.97
C ASP A 151 4.06 16.56 10.25
N GLY A 152 4.99 16.91 11.14
CA GLY A 152 5.23 16.18 12.39
C GLY A 152 4.06 16.21 13.38
N ASP A 153 3.24 17.26 13.36
CA ASP A 153 2.07 17.37 14.24
C ASP A 153 0.99 16.38 13.77
N GLN A 154 0.81 16.24 12.46
CA GLN A 154 -0.14 15.28 11.90
C GLN A 154 0.38 13.83 11.97
N GLU A 155 1.70 13.62 11.91
CA GLU A 155 2.31 12.33 12.24
C GLU A 155 1.99 11.95 13.70
N THR A 156 2.20 12.87 14.64
CA THR A 156 1.93 12.67 16.08
C THR A 156 0.45 12.40 16.34
N ALA A 157 -0.44 13.15 15.68
CA ALA A 157 -1.89 12.93 15.76
C ALA A 157 -2.28 11.54 15.25
N THR A 158 -1.69 11.07 14.15
CA THR A 158 -1.95 9.72 13.61
C THR A 158 -1.57 8.63 14.62
N VAL A 159 -0.39 8.74 15.24
CA VAL A 159 0.07 7.76 16.23
C VAL A 159 -0.87 7.75 17.43
N SER A 160 -1.22 8.92 17.94
CA SER A 160 -2.08 9.08 19.11
C SER A 160 -3.47 8.49 18.86
N LEU A 161 -4.02 8.71 17.66
CA LEU A 161 -5.28 8.13 17.23
C LEU A 161 -5.23 6.60 17.14
N TYR A 162 -4.16 6.04 16.58
CA TYR A 162 -4.00 4.59 16.49
C TYR A 162 -3.98 3.92 17.86
N GLU A 163 -3.20 4.47 18.81
CA GLU A 163 -3.15 3.95 20.18
C GLU A 163 -4.52 4.04 20.87
N MET A 164 -5.27 5.12 20.66
CA MET A 164 -6.64 5.24 21.15
C MET A 164 -7.54 4.13 20.59
N ILE A 165 -7.49 3.87 19.28
CA ILE A 165 -8.31 2.83 18.63
C ILE A 165 -7.96 1.44 19.19
N LYS A 166 -6.67 1.15 19.34
CA LYS A 166 -6.18 -0.13 19.87
C LYS A 166 -6.64 -0.36 21.31
N ASN A 167 -6.67 0.68 22.14
CA ASN A 167 -7.15 0.58 23.51
C ASN A 167 -8.68 0.42 23.62
N LEU A 168 -9.44 0.89 22.63
CA LEU A 168 -10.90 0.74 22.58
C LEU A 168 -11.35 -0.62 22.03
N ASN A 169 -10.51 -1.28 21.23
CA ASN A 169 -10.77 -2.61 20.66
C ASN A 169 -9.61 -3.58 21.03
N PRO A 170 -9.51 -4.01 22.30
CA PRO A 170 -8.43 -4.86 22.79
C PRO A 170 -8.43 -6.26 22.17
#